data_AF-A0A8J5LXJ7-F1
#
_entry.id   AF-A0A8J5LXJ7-F1
#
_cell.length_a   1.000
_cell.length_b   1.000
_cell.length_c   1.000
_cell.angle_alpha   90.00
_cell.angle_beta   90.00
_cell.angle_gamma   90.00
#
_symmetry.space_group_name_H-M   'P 1'
#
loop_
_entity.id
_entity.type
_entity.pdbx_description
1 polymer ?
#
loop_
_entity_poly.entity_id
_entity_poly.type
_entity_poly.pdbx_seq_one_letter_code
_entity_poly.pdbx_strand_id
1 'polypeptide(L)'
;MTGRALLCGSVSNSVRTYIYGSNTTFRFAFESDLCPLKLLFADWDGEYQDLIMWEQLTDAARAALNDDNNFGNAEVPFSDAHYEKHLEKAWPF
;
A
#
# COMPACT_ATOMS: atom_id res chain seq x y z
N MET A 1 36.35 -21.82 -6.40
CA MET A 1 34.92 -22.19 -6.26
C MET A 1 34.66 -22.52 -4.81
N THR A 2 34.08 -21.59 -4.06
CA THR A 2 33.41 -21.90 -2.79
C THR A 2 32.50 -20.73 -2.48
N GLY A 3 31.21 -20.91 -2.78
CA GLY A 3 30.17 -19.95 -2.44
C GLY A 3 29.95 -19.92 -0.94
N ARG A 4 29.86 -18.71 -0.38
CA ARG A 4 29.21 -18.50 0.91
C ARG A 4 27.87 -17.86 0.60
N ALA A 5 26.81 -18.62 0.82
CA ALA A 5 25.47 -18.06 0.99
C ALA A 5 25.56 -17.02 2.11
N LEU A 6 25.29 -15.76 1.80
CA LEU A 6 24.89 -14.82 2.83
C LEU A 6 23.51 -15.29 3.29
N LEU A 7 23.51 -15.98 4.43
CA LEU A 7 22.35 -16.09 5.30
C LEU A 7 21.74 -14.69 5.42
N CYS A 8 20.47 -14.57 5.04
CA CYS A 8 19.65 -13.39 5.25
C CYS A 8 19.75 -13.01 6.73
N GLY A 9 20.57 -12.01 7.00
CA GLY A 9 20.92 -11.60 8.34
C GLY A 9 19.81 -10.73 8.91
N SER A 10 19.39 -11.12 10.11
CA SER A 10 18.78 -10.27 11.12
C SER A 10 17.30 -9.96 10.89
N VAL A 11 16.46 -10.71 11.61
CA VAL A 11 15.18 -10.20 12.12
C VAL A 11 15.48 -8.86 12.79
N SER A 12 15.13 -7.76 12.12
CA SER A 12 14.89 -6.50 12.81
C SER A 12 13.74 -6.78 13.76
N ASN A 13 14.03 -6.86 15.05
CA ASN A 13 13.01 -6.72 16.08
C ASN A 13 12.50 -5.27 16.01
N SER A 14 11.67 -4.96 15.01
CA SER A 14 10.75 -3.83 15.12
C SER A 14 9.83 -4.17 16.26
N VAL A 15 10.08 -3.55 17.41
CA VAL A 15 9.19 -3.62 18.56
C VAL A 15 7.84 -3.07 18.08
N ARG A 16 6.90 -3.96 17.75
CA ARG A 16 5.54 -3.57 17.39
C ARG A 16 4.88 -3.03 18.65
N THR A 17 4.57 -1.74 18.66
CA THR A 17 3.72 -1.14 19.69
C THR A 17 2.28 -1.53 19.40
N TYR A 18 1.75 -2.43 20.23
CA TYR A 18 0.35 -2.82 20.20
C TYR A 18 -0.46 -1.72 20.88
N ILE A 19 -1.25 -1.00 20.08
CA ILE A 19 -2.14 0.06 20.56
C ILE A 19 -3.53 -0.25 20.02
N TYR A 20 -4.50 -0.41 20.91
CA TYR A 20 -5.88 -0.66 20.51
C TYR A 20 -6.50 0.63 19.99
N GLY A 21 -6.66 0.72 18.67
CA GLY A 21 -7.35 1.81 18.00
C GLY A 21 -6.62 3.16 18.01
N SER A 22 -7.20 4.09 17.27
CA SER A 22 -6.86 5.51 17.22
C SER A 22 -8.12 6.24 16.75
N ASN A 23 -8.38 7.43 17.29
CA ASN A 23 -9.55 8.21 16.88
C ASN A 23 -9.34 8.94 15.55
N THR A 24 -8.10 8.99 15.05
CA THR A 24 -7.72 9.81 13.89
C THR A 24 -6.89 9.08 12.85
N THR A 25 -6.43 7.85 13.12
CA THR A 25 -5.55 7.10 12.20
C THR A 25 -5.99 5.64 12.05
N PHE A 26 -5.95 5.15 10.82
CA PHE A 26 -6.15 3.73 10.53
C PHE A 26 -4.80 3.02 10.44
N ARG A 27 -4.75 1.78 10.91
CA ARG A 27 -3.58 0.91 10.84
C ARG A 27 -3.86 -0.22 9.86
N PHE A 28 -3.00 -0.33 8.86
CA PHE A 28 -3.05 -1.42 7.88
C PHE A 28 -1.69 -2.09 7.76
N ALA A 29 -1.70 -3.37 7.43
CA ALA A 29 -0.50 -4.14 7.12
C ALA A 29 -0.61 -4.76 5.73
N PHE A 30 0.53 -4.89 5.07
CA PHE A 30 0.67 -5.70 3.87
C PHE A 30 0.99 -7.13 4.28
N GLU A 31 0.11 -8.06 3.93
CA GLU A 31 0.34 -9.48 4.16
C GLU A 31 0.79 -10.15 2.85
N SER A 32 2.02 -10.67 2.86
CA SER A 32 2.67 -11.32 1.71
C SER A 32 2.50 -12.84 1.67
N ASP A 33 1.97 -13.43 2.73
CA ASP A 33 1.83 -14.90 2.86
C ASP A 33 0.71 -15.46 1.97
N LEU A 34 -0.12 -14.57 1.41
CA LEU A 34 -1.12 -14.90 0.41
C LEU A 34 -0.75 -14.19 -0.90
N CYS A 35 -0.71 -14.94 -2.01
CA CYS A 35 -0.70 -14.36 -3.34
C CYS A 35 -2.17 -14.24 -3.81
N PRO A 36 -2.66 -13.03 -4.15
CA PRO A 36 -1.95 -11.75 -4.21
C PRO A 36 -1.83 -11.03 -2.86
N LEU A 37 -0.84 -10.13 -2.73
CA LEU A 37 -0.61 -9.22 -1.61
C LEU A 37 -1.90 -8.49 -1.20
N LYS A 38 -2.25 -8.50 0.09
CA LYS A 38 -3.47 -7.84 0.59
C LYS A 38 -3.17 -6.79 1.66
N LEU A 39 -4.02 -5.76 1.69
CA LEU A 39 -4.11 -4.82 2.78
C LEU A 39 -5.13 -5.34 3.80
N LEU A 40 -4.72 -5.46 5.06
CA LEU A 40 -5.56 -5.90 6.18
C LEU A 40 -5.43 -4.91 7.32
N PHE A 41 -6.45 -4.81 8.18
CA PHE A 41 -6.36 -4.03 9.41
C PHE A 41 -5.29 -4.60 10.35
N ALA A 42 -4.60 -3.72 11.04
CA ALA A 42 -3.54 -4.08 11.98
C ALA A 42 -3.77 -3.46 13.36
N ASP A 43 -3.39 -4.20 14.41
CA ASP A 43 -3.47 -3.73 15.80
C ASP A 43 -2.13 -3.15 16.31
N TRP A 44 -1.17 -2.96 15.41
CA TRP A 44 0.16 -2.40 15.70
C TRP A 44 0.43 -1.19 14.82
N ASP A 45 1.22 -0.25 15.34
CA ASP A 45 1.60 0.94 14.59
C ASP A 45 2.46 0.59 13.36
N GLY A 46 2.23 1.35 12.29
CA GLY A 46 3.07 1.37 11.10
C GLY A 46 3.84 2.69 10.99
N GLU A 47 4.29 2.99 9.78
CA GLU A 47 4.95 4.24 9.44
C GLU A 47 4.01 5.14 8.63
N TYR A 48 4.24 6.45 8.69
CA TYR A 48 3.58 7.43 7.81
C TYR A 48 4.42 7.66 6.55
N GLN A 49 3.76 7.94 5.43
CA GLN A 49 4.40 8.31 4.17
C GLN A 49 4.11 9.77 3.84
N ASP A 50 4.98 10.39 3.05
CA ASP A 50 4.73 11.71 2.50
C ASP A 50 3.49 11.67 1.62
N LEU A 51 2.50 12.49 1.97
CA LEU A 51 1.22 12.55 1.27
C LEU A 51 1.27 13.56 0.13
N ILE A 52 0.89 13.11 -1.06
CA ILE A 52 0.55 13.96 -2.21
C ILE A 52 -0.87 13.64 -2.67
N MET A 53 -1.74 14.65 -2.73
CA MET A 53 -3.12 14.48 -3.20
C MET A 53 -3.18 14.50 -4.73
N TRP A 54 -4.23 13.92 -5.31
CA TRP A 54 -4.41 13.83 -6.76
C TRP A 54 -4.32 15.19 -7.45
N GLU A 55 -4.94 16.21 -6.87
CA GLU A 55 -4.97 17.59 -7.38
C GLU A 55 -3.63 18.33 -7.21
N GLN A 56 -2.72 17.80 -6.39
CA GLN A 56 -1.38 18.36 -6.21
C GLN A 56 -0.37 17.79 -7.21
N LEU A 57 -0.73 16.73 -7.94
CA LEU A 57 0.14 16.13 -8.96
C LEU A 57 0.25 17.02 -10.20
N THR A 58 1.41 16.96 -10.85
CA THR A 58 1.58 17.56 -12.18
C THR A 58 0.70 16.86 -13.22
N ASP A 59 0.32 17.57 -14.27
CA ASP A 59 -0.47 17.00 -15.37
C ASP A 59 0.19 15.77 -15.99
N ALA A 60 1.53 15.78 -16.11
CA ALA A 60 2.29 14.64 -16.63
C ALA A 60 2.18 13.41 -15.71
N ALA A 61 2.23 13.61 -14.38
CA ALA A 61 2.08 12.54 -13.41
C ALA A 61 0.66 11.95 -13.45
N ARG A 62 -0.37 12.82 -13.51
CA ARG A 62 -1.77 12.36 -13.66
C ARG A 62 -1.97 11.58 -14.94
N ALA A 63 -1.44 12.06 -16.07
CA ALA A 63 -1.51 11.35 -17.35
C ALA A 63 -0.84 9.97 -17.29
N ALA A 64 0.34 9.86 -16.65
CA ALA A 64 1.02 8.57 -16.50
C ALA A 64 0.27 7.60 -15.58
N LEU A 65 -0.34 8.10 -14.49
CA LEU A 65 -1.13 7.30 -13.55
C LEU A 65 -2.49 6.85 -14.13
N ASN A 66 -3.03 7.58 -15.11
CA ASN A 66 -4.25 7.23 -15.82
C ASN A 66 -4.05 6.24 -16.97
N ASP A 67 -2.81 5.97 -17.39
CA ASP A 67 -2.53 5.00 -18.47
C ASP A 67 -2.32 3.60 -17.89
N ASP A 68 -3.35 2.76 -18.04
CA ASP A 68 -3.36 1.38 -17.55
C ASP A 68 -2.21 0.52 -18.12
N ASN A 69 -1.62 0.90 -19.27
CA ASN A 69 -0.49 0.17 -19.84
C ASN A 69 0.79 0.29 -19.01
N ASN A 70 0.88 1.27 -18.09
CA ASN A 70 2.07 1.50 -17.27
C ASN A 70 2.19 0.53 -16.09
N PHE A 71 1.13 -0.22 -15.73
CA PHE A 71 1.06 -1.00 -14.48
C PHE A 71 0.90 -2.51 -14.67
N GLY A 72 0.91 -3.00 -15.92
CA GLY A 72 0.81 -4.43 -16.23
C GLY A 72 -0.51 -5.02 -15.75
N ASN A 73 -0.47 -5.90 -14.75
CA ASN A 73 -1.67 -6.51 -14.16
C ASN A 73 -2.25 -5.71 -12.98
N ALA A 74 -1.54 -4.68 -12.51
CA ALA A 74 -2.02 -3.81 -11.44
C ALA A 74 -2.85 -2.66 -12.00
N GLU A 75 -3.82 -2.20 -11.22
CA GLU A 75 -4.73 -1.11 -11.57
C GLU A 75 -4.52 0.03 -10.57
N VAL A 76 -4.50 1.29 -11.03
CA VAL A 76 -4.37 2.46 -10.15
C VAL A 76 -5.76 2.82 -9.60
N PRO A 77 -6.05 2.57 -8.30
CA PRO A 77 -7.43 2.56 -7.80
C PRO A 77 -8.06 3.95 -7.67
N PHE A 78 -7.25 5.01 -7.70
CA PHE A 78 -7.68 6.41 -7.58
C PHE A 78 -7.52 7.21 -8.87
N SER A 79 -7.23 6.54 -10.00
CA SER A 79 -7.16 7.19 -11.31
C SER A 79 -8.54 7.68 -11.74
N ASP A 80 -8.61 8.59 -12.72
CA ASP A 80 -9.87 9.19 -13.17
C ASP A 80 -10.85 8.13 -13.70
N ALA A 81 -10.35 7.06 -14.32
CA ALA A 81 -11.17 5.96 -14.84
C ALA A 81 -11.68 5.00 -13.74
N HIS A 82 -10.99 4.93 -12.59
CA HIS A 82 -11.19 3.89 -11.59
C HIS A 82 -11.79 4.41 -10.28
N TYR A 83 -11.68 5.70 -9.98
CA TYR A 83 -12.04 6.29 -8.69
C TYR A 83 -13.48 6.00 -8.28
N GLU A 84 -14.48 6.39 -9.08
CA GLU A 84 -15.91 6.20 -8.74
C GLU A 84 -16.27 4.72 -8.59
N LYS A 85 -15.78 3.87 -9.51
CA LYS A 85 -15.99 2.41 -9.47
C LYS A 85 -15.41 1.77 -8.20
N HIS A 86 -14.27 2.25 -7.72
CA HIS A 86 -13.70 1.75 -6.47
C HIS A 86 -14.43 2.28 -5.24
N LEU A 87 -14.93 3.52 -5.26
CA LEU A 87 -15.80 4.02 -4.19
C LEU A 87 -17.06 3.18 -4.05
N GLU A 88 -17.73 2.84 -5.16
CA GLU A 88 -18.90 1.97 -5.16
C GLU A 88 -18.58 0.59 -4.58
N LYS A 89 -17.46 -0.02 -4.97
CA LYS A 89 -17.03 -1.32 -4.45
C LYS A 89 -16.62 -1.29 -2.98
N ALA A 90 -16.06 -0.18 -2.52
CA ALA A 90 -15.59 -0.01 -1.15
C ALA A 90 -16.74 0.34 -0.17
N TRP A 91 -17.93 0.63 -0.70
CA TRP A 91 -19.09 0.97 0.11
C TRP A 91 -19.54 -0.21 0.99
N PRO A 92 -19.53 -0.08 2.33
CA PRO A 92 -19.73 -1.22 3.22
C PRO A 92 -21.19 -1.42 3.69
N PHE A 93 -22.16 -0.71 3.11
CA PHE A 93 -23.56 -0.70 3.58
C PHE A 93 -24.58 -1.11 2.51
#